data_AF-A0A2G9I0I4-F1
#
_entry.id   AF-A0A2G9I0I4-F1
#
_cell.length_a   1.000
_cell.length_b   1.000
_cell.length_c   1.000
_cell.angle_alpha   90.00
_cell.angle_beta   90.00
_cell.angle_gamma   90.00
#
_symmetry.space_group_name_H-M   'P 1'
#
loop_
_entity.id
_entity.type
_entity.pdbx_description
1 polymer ?
#
loop_
_entity_poly.entity_id
_entity_poly.type
_entity_poly.pdbx_seq_one_letter_code
_entity_poly.pdbx_strand_id
1 'polypeptide(L)'
;MLIFFLFFFNPCVLQLYRECLRRAKYIGQKKYNTELLISMVREQFKKHMHETDPDKIQKLKDDAARGLINHMLYESENLSGRKFSKSSS
;
A
#
# COMPACT_ATOMS: atom_id res chain seq x y z
N MET A 1 6.34 18.26 -18.14
CA MET A 1 7.53 17.76 -17.42
C MET A 1 7.53 18.08 -15.91
N LEU A 2 6.44 18.60 -15.33
CA LEU A 2 6.35 18.91 -13.87
C LEU A 2 5.86 17.73 -13.00
N ILE A 3 5.23 16.73 -13.60
CA ILE A 3 4.52 15.67 -12.87
C ILE A 3 5.47 14.61 -12.28
N PHE A 4 6.62 14.39 -12.92
CA PHE A 4 7.70 13.57 -12.35
C PHE A 4 8.28 14.18 -11.06
N PHE A 5 8.21 15.50 -10.89
CA PHE A 5 8.82 16.17 -9.75
C PHE A 5 8.01 16.05 -8.46
N LEU A 6 6.67 16.00 -8.52
CA LEU A 6 5.84 15.94 -7.30
C LEU A 6 5.72 14.53 -6.70
N PHE A 7 5.70 13.48 -7.54
CA PHE A 7 5.57 12.10 -7.03
C PHE A 7 6.91 11.44 -6.67
N PHE A 8 8.02 11.77 -7.38
CA PHE A 8 9.34 11.16 -7.12
C PHE A 8 10.22 11.94 -6.13
N PHE A 9 10.01 13.26 -5.96
CA PHE A 9 10.74 14.06 -4.97
C PHE A 9 9.98 14.28 -3.66
N ASN A 10 8.74 13.76 -3.53
CA ASN A 10 8.09 13.64 -2.24
C ASN A 10 8.61 12.36 -1.56
N PRO A 11 9.55 12.46 -0.59
CA PRO A 11 10.20 11.29 -0.01
C PRO A 11 9.20 10.29 0.59
N CYS A 12 8.05 10.79 1.07
CA CYS A 12 6.98 9.98 1.64
C CYS A 12 6.31 9.07 0.59
N VAL A 13 6.08 9.55 -0.64
CA VAL A 13 5.39 8.76 -1.67
C VAL A 13 6.28 7.66 -2.24
N LEU A 14 7.57 7.95 -2.44
CA LEU A 14 8.54 6.94 -2.88
C LEU A 14 8.76 5.85 -1.82
N GLN A 15 8.81 6.24 -0.54
CA GLN A 15 8.88 5.28 0.57
C GLN A 15 7.63 4.41 0.62
N LEU A 16 6.43 4.99 0.52
CA LEU A 16 5.16 4.28 0.50
C LEU A 16 5.09 3.28 -0.66
N TYR A 17 5.51 3.68 -1.86
CA TYR A 17 5.58 2.80 -3.02
C TYR A 17 6.50 1.59 -2.78
N ARG A 18 7.71 1.82 -2.24
CA ARG A 18 8.66 0.75 -1.91
C ARG A 18 8.09 -0.19 -0.83
N GLU A 19 7.40 0.35 0.15
CA GLU A 19 6.73 -0.42 1.21
C GLU A 19 5.64 -1.33 0.64
N CYS A 20 4.76 -0.78 -0.20
CA CYS A 20 3.72 -1.51 -0.92
C CYS A 20 4.30 -2.66 -1.76
N LEU A 21 5.39 -2.40 -2.50
CA LEU A 21 6.06 -3.44 -3.29
C LEU A 21 6.68 -4.53 -2.43
N ARG A 22 7.38 -4.16 -1.34
CA ARG A 22 7.98 -5.14 -0.44
C ARG A 22 6.91 -6.05 0.15
N ARG A 23 5.77 -5.47 0.54
CA ARG A 23 4.66 -6.22 1.10
C ARG A 23 3.98 -7.10 0.06
N ALA A 24 3.70 -6.58 -1.14
CA ALA A 24 3.16 -7.37 -2.24
C ALA A 24 4.04 -8.59 -2.57
N LYS A 25 5.37 -8.42 -2.57
CA LYS A 25 6.31 -9.53 -2.76
C LYS A 25 6.19 -10.58 -1.66
N TYR A 26 6.16 -10.14 -0.40
CA TYR A 26 6.03 -11.03 0.75
C TYR A 26 4.72 -11.85 0.73
N ILE A 27 3.59 -11.18 0.47
CA ILE A 27 2.27 -11.82 0.37
C ILE A 27 2.25 -12.79 -0.81
N GLY A 28 2.76 -12.34 -1.95
CA GLY A 28 2.84 -13.11 -3.17
C GLY A 28 3.63 -14.38 -3.01
N GLN A 29 4.76 -14.34 -2.30
CA GLN A 29 5.57 -15.53 -2.02
C GLN A 29 4.81 -16.54 -1.16
N LYS A 30 4.02 -16.08 -0.17
CA LYS A 30 3.17 -16.96 0.65
C LYS A 30 1.98 -17.57 -0.11
N LYS A 31 1.53 -16.94 -1.19
CA LYS A 31 0.30 -17.30 -1.94
C LYS A 31 0.56 -17.68 -3.42
N TYR A 32 1.82 -17.82 -3.82
CA TYR A 32 2.28 -18.09 -5.19
C TYR A 32 1.78 -17.10 -6.27
N ASN A 33 1.42 -15.87 -5.88
CA ASN A 33 0.81 -14.85 -6.76
C ASN A 33 1.59 -13.52 -6.79
N THR A 34 2.91 -13.59 -6.66
CA THR A 34 3.80 -12.42 -6.54
C THR A 34 3.69 -11.43 -7.68
N GLU A 35 3.70 -11.90 -8.92
CA GLU A 35 3.70 -11.01 -10.09
C GLU A 35 2.42 -10.20 -10.19
N LEU A 36 1.27 -10.82 -9.93
CA LEU A 36 -0.03 -10.16 -9.94
C LEU A 36 -0.12 -9.06 -8.87
N LEU A 37 0.30 -9.36 -7.63
CA LEU A 37 0.23 -8.35 -6.56
C LEU A 37 1.19 -7.18 -6.83
N ILE A 38 2.37 -7.46 -7.38
CA ILE A 38 3.33 -6.41 -7.77
C ILE A 38 2.77 -5.58 -8.93
N SER A 39 2.15 -6.20 -9.95
CA SER A 39 1.58 -5.48 -11.08
C SER A 39 0.43 -4.58 -10.63
N MET A 40 -0.46 -5.06 -9.76
CA MET A 40 -1.55 -4.26 -9.19
C MET A 40 -1.04 -3.01 -8.46
N VAL A 41 0.00 -3.14 -7.62
CA VAL A 41 0.61 -1.97 -6.95
C VAL A 41 1.19 -1.00 -7.99
N ARG A 42 1.90 -1.51 -9.00
CA ARG A 42 2.48 -0.67 -10.06
C ARG A 42 1.40 0.08 -10.85
N GLU A 43 0.34 -0.60 -11.25
CA GLU A 43 -0.76 -0.03 -12.01
C GLU A 43 -1.50 1.05 -11.22
N GLN A 44 -1.76 0.84 -9.94
CA GLN A 44 -2.42 1.84 -9.08
C GLN A 44 -1.60 3.14 -8.96
N PHE A 45 -0.28 3.03 -8.78
CA PHE A 45 0.59 4.20 -8.73
C PHE A 45 0.72 4.87 -10.11
N LYS A 46 0.79 4.08 -11.19
CA LYS A 46 0.85 4.60 -12.56
C LYS A 46 -0.43 5.36 -12.95
N LYS A 47 -1.60 4.83 -12.57
CA LYS A 47 -2.91 5.44 -12.88
C LYS A 47 -3.03 6.85 -12.31
N HIS A 48 -2.52 7.07 -11.10
CA HIS A 48 -2.61 8.35 -10.41
C HIS A 48 -1.33 9.18 -10.52
N MET A 49 -0.38 8.78 -11.36
CA MET A 49 0.91 9.46 -11.52
C MET A 49 0.76 10.92 -11.95
N HIS A 50 -0.33 11.25 -12.64
CA HIS A 50 -0.62 12.59 -13.15
C HIS A 50 -1.59 13.40 -12.29
N GLU A 51 -1.98 12.89 -11.12
CA GLU A 51 -2.82 13.66 -10.20
C GLU A 51 -2.04 14.86 -9.66
N THR A 52 -2.65 16.04 -9.72
CA THR A 52 -2.09 17.30 -9.23
C THR A 52 -2.90 17.91 -8.10
N ASP A 53 -4.07 17.33 -7.80
CA ASP A 53 -4.96 17.76 -6.73
C ASP A 53 -4.40 17.29 -5.37
N PRO A 54 -4.07 18.21 -4.45
CA PRO A 54 -3.41 17.86 -3.19
C PRO A 54 -4.29 17.01 -2.26
N ASP A 55 -5.61 17.24 -2.26
CA ASP A 55 -6.55 16.49 -1.41
C ASP A 55 -6.72 15.07 -1.93
N LYS A 56 -6.77 14.89 -3.26
CA LYS A 56 -6.78 13.55 -3.88
C LYS A 56 -5.48 12.81 -3.62
N ILE A 57 -4.34 13.47 -3.77
CA ILE A 57 -3.02 12.86 -3.49
C ILE A 57 -2.96 12.40 -2.03
N GLN A 58 -3.40 13.24 -1.09
CA GLN A 58 -3.37 12.88 0.33
C GLN A 58 -4.32 11.72 0.64
N LYS A 59 -5.53 11.72 0.06
CA LYS A 59 -6.46 10.60 0.18
C LYS A 59 -5.88 9.29 -0.37
N LEU A 60 -5.24 9.33 -1.54
CA LEU A 60 -4.59 8.15 -2.13
C LEU A 60 -3.46 7.61 -1.25
N LYS A 61 -2.68 8.51 -0.63
CA LYS A 61 -1.65 8.13 0.34
C LYS A 61 -2.25 7.46 1.58
N ASP A 62 -3.32 8.04 2.13
CA ASP A 62 -4.00 7.52 3.31
C ASP A 62 -4.61 6.14 3.05
N ASP A 63 -5.24 5.95 1.88
CA ASP A 63 -5.85 4.68 1.48
C ASP A 63 -4.78 3.59 1.30
N ALA A 64 -3.63 3.92 0.68
CA ALA A 64 -2.51 3.00 0.55
C ALA A 64 -1.87 2.66 1.92
N ALA A 65 -1.71 3.64 2.82
CA ALA A 65 -1.20 3.41 4.17
C ALA A 65 -2.16 2.52 4.98
N ARG A 66 -3.47 2.75 4.90
CA ARG A 66 -4.50 1.89 5.50
C ARG A 66 -4.44 0.47 4.96
N GLY A 67 -4.27 0.30 3.65
CA GLY A 67 -4.10 -1.01 3.03
C GLY A 67 -2.91 -1.79 3.61
N LEU A 68 -1.76 -1.12 3.81
CA LEU A 68 -0.59 -1.70 4.45
C LEU A 68 -0.84 -2.09 5.92
N ILE A 69 -1.43 -1.17 6.70
CA ILE A 69 -1.74 -1.40 8.11
C ILE A 69 -2.72 -2.56 8.28
N ASN A 70 -3.79 -2.60 7.48
CA ASN A 70 -4.78 -3.67 7.52
C ASN A 70 -4.13 -5.04 7.28
N HIS A 71 -3.20 -5.12 6.33
CA HIS A 71 -2.48 -6.36 6.11
C HIS A 71 -1.50 -6.69 7.26
N MET A 72 -0.83 -5.70 7.85
CA MET A 72 0.01 -5.90 9.04
C MET A 72 -0.79 -6.45 10.22
N LEU A 73 -1.97 -5.90 10.48
CA LEU A 73 -2.86 -6.34 11.55
C LEU A 73 -3.38 -7.76 11.30
N TYR A 74 -3.89 -8.05 10.10
CA TYR A 74 -4.34 -9.40 9.72
C TYR A 74 -3.25 -10.45 9.90
N GLU A 75 -2.00 -10.11 9.55
CA GLU A 75 -0.88 -11.01 9.75
C GLU A 75 -0.52 -11.19 11.23
N SER A 76 -0.55 -10.12 12.03
CA SER A 76 -0.33 -10.17 13.48
C SER A 76 -1.37 -11.03 14.20
N GLU A 77 -2.64 -10.92 13.81
CA GLU A 77 -3.73 -11.76 14.32
C GLU A 77 -3.51 -13.24 13.99
N ASN A 78 -3.08 -13.54 12.76
CA ASN A 78 -2.76 -14.91 12.34
C ASN A 78 -1.52 -15.49 13.05
N LEU A 79 -0.50 -14.68 13.33
CA LEU A 79 0.73 -15.11 14.00
C LEU A 79 0.57 -15.28 15.51
N SER A 80 -0.23 -14.43 16.16
CA SER A 80 -0.41 -14.45 17.62
C SER A 80 -1.44 -15.48 18.10
N GLY A 81 -2.23 -16.08 17.20
CA GLY A 81 -3.31 -17.01 17.55
C GLY A 81 -4.45 -16.39 18.39
N ARG A 82 -4.31 -15.12 18.80
CA ARG A 82 -5.33 -14.35 19.50
C ARG A 82 -6.21 -13.66 18.47
N LYS A 83 -7.35 -14.29 18.17
CA LYS A 83 -8.49 -13.55 17.64
C LYS A 83 -8.89 -12.55 18.73
N PHE A 84 -8.66 -11.25 18.51
CA PHE A 84 -9.33 -10.25 19.34
C PHE A 84 -10.83 -10.43 19.08
N SER A 85 -11.52 -11.06 20.01
CA SER A 85 -12.97 -11.09 20.02
C SER A 85 -13.44 -9.64 19.99
N LYS A 86 -14.05 -9.22 18.88
CA LYS A 86 -14.78 -7.95 18.82
C LYS A 86 -15.85 -8.00 19.91
N SER A 87 -15.57 -7.42 21.06
CA SER A 87 -16.59 -7.06 22.02
C SER A 87 -17.35 -5.89 21.41
N SER A 88 -18.46 -6.19 20.75
CA SER A 88 -19.50 -5.22 20.44
C SER A 88 -20.00 -4.64 21.76
N SER A 89 -19.85 -3.33 21.93
CA SER A 89 -20.57 -2.51 22.91
C SER A 89 -21.39 -1.49 22.15
#